data_AF-A0A2W2EWE9-F1
#
_entry.id   AF-A0A2W2EWE9-F1
#
_cell.length_a   1.000
_cell.length_b   1.000
_cell.length_c   1.000
_cell.angle_alpha   90.00
_cell.angle_beta   90.00
_cell.angle_gamma   90.00
#
_symmetry.space_group_name_H-M   'P 1'
#
loop_
_entity.id
_entity.type
_entity.pdbx_description
1 polymer ?
#
loop_
_entity_poly.entity_id
_entity_poly.type
_entity_poly.pdbx_seq_one_letter_code
_entity_poly.pdbx_strand_id
1 'polypeptide(L)'
;MDLTLRTESWGQDDASWLGSSHGTDAGRSITLDTSTFTPATHYPDGYFPSGLPLGLITDGGKYGPYDAAATDGRQVLAGFLLDSVQAPASDAVDVVGALLDHGRVIVAKLPVDFEAPAAASDATTIVYV
;
A
#
# COMPACT_ATOMS: atom_id res chain seq x y z
N MET A 1 -13.17 -26.57 5.86
CA MET A 1 -13.99 -25.36 6.01
C MET A 1 -13.81 -24.90 7.44
N ASP A 2 -13.20 -23.73 7.64
CA ASP A 2 -13.08 -23.13 8.98
C ASP A 2 -14.39 -22.39 9.30
N LEU A 3 -14.99 -22.70 10.44
CA LEU A 3 -16.29 -22.21 10.89
C LEU A 3 -16.18 -21.45 12.22
N THR A 4 -14.96 -21.04 12.59
CA THR A 4 -14.72 -20.24 13.79
C THR A 4 -15.31 -18.83 13.64
N LEU A 5 -16.03 -18.38 14.68
CA LEU A 5 -16.58 -17.02 14.72
C LEU A 5 -15.42 -16.03 14.89
N ARG A 6 -15.20 -15.16 13.89
CA ARG A 6 -14.22 -14.08 13.95
C ARG A 6 -14.95 -12.76 14.11
N THR A 7 -14.56 -11.98 15.10
CA THR A 7 -15.03 -10.62 15.29
C THR A 7 -13.93 -9.68 14.86
N GLU A 8 -14.24 -8.82 13.90
CA GLU A 8 -13.29 -7.93 13.24
C GLU A 8 -13.79 -6.51 13.45
N SER A 9 -12.94 -5.65 14.03
CA SER A 9 -13.21 -4.23 14.17
C SER A 9 -12.59 -3.51 12.99
N TRP A 10 -13.43 -2.85 12.19
CA TRP A 10 -12.98 -2.01 11.09
C TRP A 10 -12.79 -0.58 11.60
N GLY A 11 -11.62 0.00 11.33
CA GLY A 11 -11.47 1.45 11.33
C GLY A 11 -12.20 2.05 10.12
N GLN A 12 -12.62 3.31 10.21
CA GLN A 12 -13.03 4.04 9.00
C GLN A 12 -11.80 4.25 8.13
N ASP A 13 -11.90 3.95 6.84
CA ASP A 13 -10.83 4.24 5.89
C ASP A 13 -10.57 5.74 5.82
N ASP A 14 -9.29 6.15 5.91
CA ASP A 14 -8.90 7.55 5.84
C ASP A 14 -8.43 7.90 4.43
N ALA A 15 -9.36 8.30 3.57
CA ALA A 15 -9.07 8.74 2.21
C ALA A 15 -8.55 10.20 2.15
N SER A 16 -8.22 10.85 3.27
CA SER A 16 -7.86 12.27 3.28
C SER A 16 -6.51 12.59 2.61
N TRP A 17 -5.69 11.57 2.35
CA TRP A 17 -4.46 11.63 1.56
C TRP A 17 -4.71 11.81 0.05
N LEU A 18 -5.92 11.48 -0.44
CA LEU A 18 -6.29 11.70 -1.83
C LEU A 18 -6.45 13.20 -2.10
N GLY A 19 -5.53 13.77 -2.87
CA GLY A 19 -5.61 15.16 -3.31
C GLY A 19 -6.54 15.38 -4.52
N SER A 20 -7.08 14.31 -5.10
CA SER A 20 -8.01 14.32 -6.22
C SER A 20 -8.80 13.02 -6.27
N SER A 21 -10.00 13.05 -6.87
CA SER A 21 -10.74 11.83 -7.25
C SER A 21 -10.22 11.16 -8.52
N HIS A 22 -9.19 11.72 -9.16
CA HIS A 22 -8.66 11.17 -10.40
C HIS A 22 -7.88 9.87 -10.14
N GLY A 23 -8.18 8.83 -10.92
CA GLY A 23 -7.50 7.54 -10.87
C GLY A 23 -8.06 6.56 -9.84
N THR A 24 -8.96 7.01 -8.96
CA THR A 24 -9.65 6.12 -8.01
C THR A 24 -10.57 5.12 -8.72
N ASP A 25 -11.02 5.44 -9.93
CA ASP A 25 -11.82 4.57 -10.80
C ASP A 25 -10.98 3.55 -11.59
N ALA A 26 -9.67 3.74 -11.65
CA ALA A 26 -8.75 2.93 -12.44
C ALA A 26 -7.69 2.20 -11.58
N GLY A 27 -8.03 1.90 -10.32
CA GLY A 27 -7.15 1.18 -9.40
C GLY A 27 -6.74 -0.19 -9.95
N ARG A 28 -5.43 -0.46 -10.00
CA ARG A 28 -4.92 -1.75 -10.48
C ARG A 28 -4.96 -2.80 -9.38
N SER A 29 -5.52 -3.97 -9.68
CA SER A 29 -5.51 -5.10 -8.75
C SER A 29 -4.08 -5.63 -8.57
N ILE A 30 -3.63 -5.71 -7.33
CA ILE A 30 -2.28 -6.14 -6.96
C ILE A 30 -2.33 -7.16 -5.82
N THR A 31 -1.26 -7.95 -5.67
CA THR A 31 -1.08 -8.86 -4.53
C THR A 31 0.02 -8.33 -3.62
N LEU A 32 -0.30 -8.11 -2.35
CA LEU A 32 0.61 -7.68 -1.31
C LEU A 32 1.34 -8.90 -0.73
N ASP A 33 2.67 -8.84 -0.70
CA ASP A 33 3.49 -9.82 0.00
C ASP A 33 3.55 -9.46 1.48
N THR A 34 2.67 -10.07 2.27
CA THR A 34 2.47 -9.78 3.70
C THR A 34 3.72 -10.07 4.53
N SER A 35 4.61 -10.96 4.06
CA SER A 35 5.88 -11.27 4.74
C SER A 35 6.88 -10.10 4.72
N THR A 36 6.72 -9.15 3.79
CA THR A 36 7.59 -7.97 3.67
C THR A 36 7.14 -6.80 4.54
N PHE A 37 5.92 -6.86 5.09
CA PHE A 37 5.38 -5.80 5.93
C PHE A 37 5.67 -6.07 7.41
N THR A 38 6.06 -5.03 8.12
CA THR A 38 6.21 -5.06 9.59
C THR A 38 4.89 -4.70 10.27
N PRO A 39 4.29 -5.58 11.12
CA PRO A 39 3.00 -5.33 11.76
C PRO A 39 2.93 -4.01 12.53
N ALA A 40 3.94 -3.72 13.34
CA ALA A 40 3.97 -2.52 14.19
C ALA A 40 4.05 -1.20 13.40
N THR A 41 4.46 -1.26 12.14
CA THR A 41 4.69 -0.07 11.29
C THR A 41 3.59 0.09 10.25
N HIS A 42 3.18 -1.01 9.61
CA HIS A 42 2.33 -0.96 8.42
C HIS A 42 0.89 -1.36 8.68
N TYR A 43 0.60 -2.08 9.77
CA TYR A 43 -0.76 -2.49 10.11
C TYR A 43 -0.95 -2.70 11.62
N PRO A 44 -0.66 -1.69 12.46
CA PRO A 44 -0.72 -1.84 13.92
C PRO A 44 -2.13 -2.20 14.42
N ASP A 45 -3.15 -1.75 13.71
CA ASP A 45 -4.57 -1.98 14.03
C ASP A 45 -5.15 -3.24 13.36
N GLY A 46 -4.30 -4.09 12.76
CA GLY A 46 -4.72 -5.34 12.11
C GLY A 46 -5.24 -5.18 10.68
N TYR A 47 -5.06 -4.01 10.08
CA TYR A 47 -5.33 -3.74 8.67
C TYR A 47 -4.25 -2.85 8.07
N PHE A 48 -3.97 -3.03 6.78
CA PHE A 48 -3.15 -2.14 5.98
C PHE A 48 -3.97 -0.86 5.70
N PRO A 49 -3.55 0.32 6.18
CA PRO A 49 -4.24 1.57 5.91
C PRO A 49 -4.11 1.96 4.43
N SER A 50 -5.11 2.65 3.90
CA SER A 50 -5.00 3.28 2.58
C SER A 50 -3.91 4.36 2.60
N GLY A 51 -3.35 4.65 1.42
CA GLY A 51 -2.22 5.55 1.28
C GLY A 51 -0.87 4.93 1.64
N LEU A 52 -0.78 3.62 1.86
CA LEU A 52 0.53 2.98 2.02
C LEU A 52 1.34 3.05 0.70
N PRO A 53 2.58 3.57 0.71
CA PRO A 53 3.44 3.57 -0.46
C PRO A 53 3.96 2.16 -0.73
N LEU A 54 3.83 1.70 -1.98
CA LEU A 54 4.16 0.35 -2.39
C LEU A 54 5.21 0.33 -3.48
N GLY A 55 6.10 -0.66 -3.40
CA GLY A 55 7.07 -1.00 -4.43
C GLY A 55 6.82 -2.40 -4.98
N LEU A 56 7.15 -2.61 -6.26
CA LEU A 56 7.06 -3.91 -6.90
C LEU A 56 8.29 -4.75 -6.55
N ILE A 57 8.07 -5.93 -5.97
CA ILE A 57 9.12 -6.92 -5.77
C ILE A 57 9.40 -7.58 -7.13
N THR A 58 10.63 -7.46 -7.60
CA THR A 58 11.05 -7.95 -8.92
C THR A 58 10.88 -9.45 -9.03
N ASP A 59 11.15 -10.16 -7.95
CA ASP A 59 10.96 -11.60 -7.86
C ASP A 59 9.52 -11.90 -7.40
N GLY A 60 8.79 -12.66 -8.21
CA GLY A 60 7.40 -13.06 -7.92
C GLY A 60 6.30 -12.03 -8.26
N GLY A 61 6.64 -10.77 -8.55
CA GLY A 61 5.69 -9.77 -9.04
C GLY A 61 4.64 -9.32 -8.01
N LYS A 62 4.93 -9.54 -6.73
CA LYS A 62 4.10 -9.07 -5.61
C LYS A 62 4.54 -7.68 -5.15
N TYR A 63 3.76 -7.04 -4.29
CA TYR A 63 3.98 -5.68 -3.83
C TYR A 63 4.29 -5.67 -2.34
N GLY A 64 5.32 -4.92 -1.96
CA GLY A 64 5.69 -4.70 -0.57
C GLY A 64 5.76 -3.21 -0.25
N PRO A 65 6.05 -2.85 1.01
CA PRO A 65 6.21 -1.44 1.37
C PRO A 65 7.39 -0.84 0.60
N TYR A 66 7.18 0.37 0.06
CA TYR A 66 8.22 1.14 -0.60
C TYR A 66 9.38 1.40 0.37
N ASP A 67 10.60 1.11 -0.09
CA ASP A 67 11.82 1.34 0.68
C ASP A 67 12.94 1.73 -0.28
N ALA A 68 13.35 3.00 -0.23
CA ALA A 68 14.38 3.56 -1.09
C ALA A 68 15.75 2.86 -0.94
N ALA A 69 16.00 2.19 0.19
CA ALA A 69 17.23 1.44 0.45
C ALA A 69 17.16 -0.04 0.06
N ALA A 70 15.98 -0.53 -0.35
CA ALA A 70 15.81 -1.91 -0.77
C ALA A 70 16.56 -2.20 -2.08
N THR A 71 16.82 -3.48 -2.33
CA THR A 71 17.50 -3.96 -3.55
C THR A 71 16.70 -5.05 -4.28
N ASP A 72 15.46 -5.28 -3.87
CA ASP A 72 14.56 -6.32 -4.36
C ASP A 72 13.55 -5.81 -5.41
N GLY A 73 13.59 -4.52 -5.74
CA GLY A 73 12.66 -3.82 -6.62
C GLY A 73 11.81 -2.78 -5.89
N ARG A 74 11.65 -2.90 -4.57
CA ARG A 74 10.82 -1.99 -3.76
C ARG A 74 11.41 -0.58 -3.62
N GLN A 75 12.63 -0.35 -4.10
CA GLN A 75 13.23 0.97 -4.24
C GLN A 75 12.62 1.83 -5.34
N VAL A 76 11.79 1.26 -6.20
CA VAL A 76 10.99 2.00 -7.19
C VAL A 76 9.55 2.07 -6.70
N LEU A 77 9.04 3.30 -6.55
CA LEU A 77 7.65 3.51 -6.16
C LEU A 77 6.72 3.07 -7.29
N ALA A 78 5.83 2.13 -6.98
CA ALA A 78 4.85 1.62 -7.92
C ALA A 78 3.46 2.28 -7.77
N GLY A 79 3.17 2.85 -6.60
CA GLY A 79 1.92 3.55 -6.31
C GLY A 79 1.56 3.51 -4.82
N PHE A 80 0.31 3.88 -4.52
CA PHE A 80 -0.24 3.87 -3.17
C PHE A 80 -1.42 2.89 -3.06
N LEU A 81 -1.57 2.25 -1.92
CA LEU A 81 -2.73 1.40 -1.64
C LEU A 81 -4.00 2.25 -1.60
N LEU A 82 -4.98 1.99 -2.48
CA LEU A 82 -6.17 2.83 -2.65
C LEU A 82 -7.16 2.67 -1.50
N ASP A 83 -7.43 1.43 -1.11
CA ASP A 83 -8.39 1.07 -0.07
C ASP A 83 -7.70 0.24 1.01
N SER A 84 -8.15 0.38 2.25
CA SER A 84 -7.66 -0.42 3.37
C SER A 84 -7.93 -1.91 3.14
N VAL A 85 -6.94 -2.72 3.46
CA VAL A 85 -7.00 -4.19 3.29
C VAL A 85 -6.76 -4.84 4.63
N GLN A 86 -7.59 -5.81 4.98
CA GLN A 86 -7.40 -6.57 6.23
C GLN A 86 -6.05 -7.29 6.21
N ALA A 87 -5.28 -7.17 7.29
CA ALA A 87 -4.06 -7.94 7.44
C ALA A 87 -4.45 -9.42 7.69
N PRO A 88 -3.75 -10.37 7.05
CA PRO A 88 -4.04 -11.79 7.27
C PRO A 88 -3.69 -12.16 8.72
N ALA A 89 -4.34 -13.21 9.24
CA ALA A 89 -4.01 -13.75 10.56
C ALA A 89 -2.59 -14.41 10.63
N SER A 90 -1.92 -14.55 9.48
CA SER A 90 -0.59 -15.11 9.34
C SER A 90 0.12 -14.45 8.17
N ASP A 91 1.39 -14.11 8.36
CA ASP A 91 2.28 -13.45 7.40
C ASP A 91 2.64 -14.35 6.20
N ALA A 92 2.15 -15.60 6.18
CA ALA A 92 2.30 -16.55 5.08
C ALA A 92 1.18 -16.48 4.02
N VAL A 93 0.17 -15.64 4.24
CA VAL A 93 -0.97 -15.48 3.34
C VAL A 93 -0.89 -14.11 2.68
N ASP A 94 -0.71 -14.08 1.37
CA ASP A 94 -0.76 -12.83 0.61
C ASP A 94 -2.19 -12.29 0.51
N VAL A 95 -2.33 -10.97 0.48
CA VAL A 95 -3.64 -10.31 0.35
C VAL A 95 -3.73 -9.49 -0.92
N VAL A 96 -4.92 -9.38 -1.49
CA VAL A 96 -5.15 -8.60 -2.71
C VAL A 96 -5.59 -7.19 -2.33
N GLY A 97 -5.05 -6.19 -3.02
CA GLY A 97 -5.40 -4.78 -2.86
C GLY A 97 -5.55 -4.07 -4.19
N ALA A 98 -5.95 -2.80 -4.14
CA ALA A 98 -6.00 -1.91 -5.28
C ALA A 98 -4.89 -0.86 -5.20
N LEU A 99 -4.17 -0.64 -6.30
CA LEU A 99 -3.06 0.30 -6.40
C LEU A 99 -3.49 1.54 -7.18
N LEU A 100 -3.22 2.72 -6.61
CA LEU A 100 -3.30 4.00 -7.30
C LEU A 100 -1.91 4.38 -7.82
N ASP A 101 -1.75 4.44 -9.14
CA ASP A 101 -0.49 4.79 -9.81
C ASP A 101 -0.52 6.14 -10.55
N HIS A 102 -1.67 6.82 -10.58
CA HIS A 102 -1.84 8.12 -11.19
C HIS A 102 -2.84 8.95 -10.40
N GLY A 103 -2.60 10.26 -10.31
CA GLY A 103 -3.46 11.17 -9.55
C GLY A 103 -2.69 12.20 -8.75
N ARG A 104 -3.20 12.53 -7.57
CA ARG A 104 -2.60 13.51 -6.65
C ARG A 104 -2.64 13.00 -5.23
N VAL A 105 -1.50 13.11 -4.54
CA VAL A 105 -1.32 12.63 -3.17
C VAL A 105 -0.88 13.78 -2.27
N ILE A 106 -1.56 13.93 -1.13
CA ILE A 106 -1.20 14.87 -0.08
C ILE A 106 -0.24 14.16 0.87
N VAL A 107 1.05 14.46 0.77
CA VAL A 107 2.11 13.69 1.46
C VAL A 107 1.97 13.79 2.98
N ALA A 108 1.57 14.95 3.49
CA ALA A 108 1.41 15.21 4.92
C ALA A 108 0.28 14.40 5.60
N LYS A 109 -0.54 13.69 4.83
CA LYS A 109 -1.68 12.90 5.32
C LYS A 109 -1.52 11.40 5.09
N LEU A 110 -0.36 10.97 4.62
CA LEU A 110 -0.08 9.55 4.45
C LEU A 110 0.04 8.86 5.83
N PRO A 111 -0.29 7.56 5.92
CA PRO A 111 -0.21 6.80 7.17
C PRO A 111 1.23 6.56 7.64
N VAL A 112 2.21 6.77 6.76
CA VAL A 112 3.65 6.60 7.04
C VAL A 112 4.42 7.82 6.53
N ASP A 113 5.58 8.07 7.13
CA ASP A 113 6.51 9.08 6.62
C ASP A 113 6.93 8.71 5.19
N PHE A 114 6.79 9.67 4.28
CA PHE A 114 7.07 9.47 2.86
C PHE A 114 7.90 10.64 2.32
N GLU A 115 9.00 10.30 1.66
CA GLU A 115 9.78 11.23 0.85
C GLU A 115 9.58 10.87 -0.62
N ALA A 116 9.24 11.87 -1.44
CA ALA A 116 9.02 11.65 -2.86
C ALA A 116 10.30 11.13 -3.52
N PRO A 117 10.26 10.00 -4.25
CA PRO A 117 11.42 9.45 -4.91
C PRO A 117 11.96 10.40 -6.00
N ALA A 118 13.23 10.25 -6.34
CA ALA A 118 13.76 10.84 -7.56
C ALA A 118 13.02 10.27 -8.79
N ALA A 119 12.90 11.06 -9.86
CA ALA A 119 12.12 10.67 -11.05
C ALA A 119 12.51 9.33 -11.69
N ALA A 120 13.77 8.88 -11.53
CA ALA A 120 14.21 7.58 -12.02
C ALA A 120 13.68 6.39 -11.18
N SER A 121 13.24 6.66 -9.96
CA SER A 121 12.70 5.70 -9.00
C SER A 121 11.19 5.92 -8.75
N ASP A 122 10.54 6.73 -9.59
CA ASP A 122 9.10 6.94 -9.58
C ASP A 122 8.48 6.33 -10.84
N ALA A 123 7.77 5.21 -10.69
CA ALA A 123 7.05 4.59 -11.80
C ALA A 123 5.58 5.09 -11.89
N THR A 124 5.22 6.13 -11.15
CA THR A 124 3.87 6.68 -11.07
C THR A 124 3.74 7.98 -11.88
N THR A 125 2.49 8.40 -12.13
CA THR A 125 2.18 9.75 -12.66
C THR A 125 1.48 10.58 -11.57
N ILE A 126 1.99 10.51 -10.35
CA ILE A 126 1.38 11.18 -9.19
C ILE A 126 1.99 12.56 -9.00
N VAL A 127 1.13 13.54 -8.74
CA VAL A 127 1.55 14.86 -8.27
C VAL A 127 1.50 14.87 -6.74
N TYR A 128 2.65 15.12 -6.12
CA TYR A 128 2.78 15.27 -4.67
C TYR A 128 2.44 16.72 -4.24
N VAL A 129 1.61 16.86 -3.21
CA VAL A 129 1.16 18.15 -2.64
C VAL A 129 1.40 18.17 -1.13
#